data_AF-A0A950WU95-F1
#
_entry.id   AF-A0A950WU95-F1
#
_cell.length_a   1.000
_cell.length_b   1.000
_cell.length_c   1.000
_cell.angle_alpha   90.00
_cell.angle_beta   90.00
_cell.angle_gamma   90.00
#
_symmetry.space_group_name_H-M   'P 1'
#
loop_
_entity.id
_entity.type
_entity.pdbx_description
1 polymer ?
#
loop_
_entity_poly.entity_id
_entity_poly.type
_entity_poly.pdbx_seq_one_letter_code
_entity_poly.pdbx_strand_id
1 'polypeptide(L)'
;PSHLALFPMPSVLDPRAHLLEQDVVLVGGGSVANEVAVWRTHGLDVAFREAWERGIVLGGVSAGAICWFEAGTTDSFGKDLRPFTAGLGLLPGSYCPHYDSEERRRPTMHRLVGDGSIPPGWAADDRVAMHFVDDELAEVVTDRTDGASAFRIDRDSSGTVTETPVETRVLAS
;
A
#
# COMPACT_ATOMS: atom_id res chain seq x y z
N PRO A 1 11.73 17.32 -9.76
CA PRO A 1 10.93 16.07 -9.85
C PRO A 1 11.12 15.43 -11.23
N SER A 2 11.31 14.12 -11.28
CA SER A 2 11.39 13.31 -12.51
C SER A 2 10.20 12.33 -12.58
N HIS A 3 10.06 11.61 -13.70
CA HIS A 3 9.02 10.60 -13.86
C HIS A 3 9.58 9.37 -14.58
N LEU A 4 9.31 8.19 -14.01
CA LEU A 4 9.58 6.90 -14.61
C LEU A 4 8.28 6.33 -15.22
N ALA A 5 8.22 6.29 -16.54
CA ALA A 5 7.19 5.55 -17.28
C ALA A 5 7.80 4.27 -17.85
N LEU A 6 7.01 3.20 -17.93
CA LEU A 6 7.45 1.91 -18.49
C LEU A 6 6.75 1.55 -19.81
N PHE A 7 5.85 2.42 -20.28
CA PHE A 7 5.10 2.22 -21.52
C PHE A 7 5.27 3.41 -22.48
N PRO A 8 5.47 3.16 -23.80
CA PRO A 8 5.64 1.84 -24.42
C PRO A 8 6.98 1.17 -24.09
N MET A 9 7.95 1.94 -23.57
CA MET A 9 9.27 1.49 -23.10
C MET A 9 9.69 2.36 -21.91
N PRO A 10 10.70 1.95 -21.11
CA PRO A 10 11.23 2.78 -20.05
C PRO A 10 11.61 4.19 -20.53
N SER A 11 11.16 5.22 -19.82
CA SER A 11 11.43 6.64 -20.14
C SER A 11 12.88 7.06 -19.87
N VAL A 12 13.66 6.21 -19.21
CA VAL A 12 15.06 6.41 -18.84
C VAL A 12 15.87 5.17 -19.21
N LEU A 13 17.17 5.35 -19.46
CA LEU A 13 18.05 4.27 -19.90
C LEU A 13 18.24 3.19 -18.82
N ASP A 14 18.39 3.60 -17.56
CA ASP A 14 18.55 2.71 -16.41
C ASP A 14 17.53 3.09 -15.33
N PRO A 15 16.37 2.40 -15.30
CA PRO A 15 15.34 2.63 -14.29
C PRO A 15 15.82 2.40 -12.86
N ARG A 16 16.72 1.43 -12.61
CA ARG A 16 17.24 1.17 -11.27
C ARG A 16 18.11 2.33 -10.81
N ALA A 17 19.09 2.75 -11.63
CA ALA A 17 19.94 3.89 -11.29
C ALA A 17 19.09 5.15 -11.06
N HIS A 18 18.09 5.38 -11.91
CA HIS A 18 17.17 6.51 -11.74
C HIS A 18 16.44 6.51 -10.39
N LEU A 19 15.90 5.36 -9.95
CA LEU A 19 15.24 5.24 -8.64
C LEU A 19 16.22 5.50 -7.48
N LEU A 20 17.44 4.98 -7.59
CA LEU A 20 18.47 5.05 -6.54
C LEU A 20 19.15 6.41 -6.39
N GLU A 21 18.86 7.34 -7.30
CA GLU A 21 19.28 8.75 -7.24
C GLU A 21 18.23 9.65 -6.56
N GLN A 22 17.05 9.13 -6.23
CA GLN A 22 15.98 9.92 -5.63
C GLN A 22 16.08 9.93 -4.11
N ASP A 23 15.61 11.02 -3.49
CA ASP A 23 15.36 11.07 -2.05
C ASP A 23 14.01 10.41 -1.68
N VAL A 24 13.04 10.52 -2.59
CA VAL A 24 11.67 10.03 -2.43
C VAL A 24 11.17 9.45 -3.75
N VAL A 25 10.51 8.29 -3.67
CA VAL A 25 9.76 7.69 -4.78
C VAL A 25 8.29 7.63 -4.43
N LEU A 26 7.44 8.25 -5.24
CA LEU A 26 5.99 8.24 -5.06
C LEU A 26 5.30 7.44 -6.16
N VAL A 27 4.55 6.42 -5.76
CA VAL A 27 3.79 5.56 -6.66
C VAL A 27 2.32 5.96 -6.66
N GLY A 28 1.77 6.19 -7.86
CA GLY A 28 0.36 6.53 -8.05
C GLY A 28 -0.60 5.35 -7.83
N GLY A 29 -1.89 5.63 -7.96
CA GLY A 29 -2.92 4.59 -8.04
C GLY A 29 -3.01 3.97 -9.44
N GLY A 30 -3.78 2.89 -9.56
CA GLY A 30 -3.90 2.13 -10.80
C GLY A 30 -4.29 0.69 -10.52
N SER A 31 -3.63 -0.24 -11.21
CA SER A 31 -3.81 -1.67 -11.00
C SER A 31 -2.54 -2.22 -10.35
N VAL A 32 -2.61 -2.52 -9.05
CA VAL A 32 -1.47 -3.08 -8.30
C VAL A 32 -0.99 -4.39 -8.93
N ALA A 33 -1.90 -5.18 -9.51
CA ALA A 33 -1.54 -6.40 -10.21
C ALA A 33 -0.69 -6.12 -11.45
N ASN A 34 -1.07 -5.10 -12.25
CA ASN A 34 -0.33 -4.73 -13.46
C ASN A 34 1.00 -4.06 -13.10
N GLU A 35 0.98 -3.12 -12.17
CA GLU A 35 2.15 -2.41 -11.68
C GLU A 35 3.24 -3.38 -11.24
N VAL A 36 2.91 -4.27 -10.28
CA VAL A 36 3.89 -5.22 -9.74
C VAL A 36 4.34 -6.24 -10.80
N ALA A 37 3.46 -6.70 -11.69
CA ALA A 37 3.84 -7.62 -12.77
C ALA A 37 4.85 -6.99 -13.75
N VAL A 38 4.60 -5.73 -14.14
CA VAL A 38 5.49 -4.97 -15.02
C VAL A 38 6.81 -4.68 -14.30
N TRP A 39 6.77 -4.26 -13.04
CA TRP A 39 7.98 -3.98 -12.26
C TRP A 39 8.88 -5.20 -12.11
N ARG A 40 8.33 -6.37 -11.79
CA ARG A 40 9.11 -7.62 -11.76
C ARG A 40 9.73 -7.95 -13.11
N THR A 41 9.02 -7.68 -14.21
CA THR A 41 9.57 -7.85 -15.57
C THR A 41 10.78 -6.94 -15.83
N HIS A 42 10.79 -5.75 -15.23
CA HIS A 42 11.89 -4.77 -15.34
C HIS A 42 12.90 -4.82 -14.19
N GLY A 43 12.77 -5.77 -13.25
CA GLY A 43 13.65 -5.87 -12.06
C GLY A 43 13.50 -4.72 -11.06
N LEU A 44 12.40 -3.98 -11.10
CA LEU A 44 12.17 -2.85 -10.20
C LEU A 44 11.77 -3.27 -8.79
N ASP A 45 11.23 -4.47 -8.61
CA ASP A 45 10.97 -5.06 -7.29
C ASP A 45 12.26 -5.15 -6.44
N VAL A 46 13.36 -5.56 -7.07
CA VAL A 46 14.69 -5.57 -6.43
C VAL A 46 15.19 -4.14 -6.20
N ALA A 47 15.02 -3.25 -7.19
CA ALA A 47 15.45 -1.86 -7.08
C ALA A 47 14.73 -1.09 -5.97
N PHE A 48 13.42 -1.33 -5.76
CA PHE A 48 12.66 -0.73 -4.66
C PHE A 48 13.14 -1.21 -3.30
N ARG A 49 13.43 -2.52 -3.15
CA ARG A 49 14.02 -3.04 -1.91
C ARG A 49 15.37 -2.39 -1.61
N GLU A 50 16.24 -2.28 -2.62
CA GLU A 50 17.53 -1.60 -2.47
C GLU A 50 17.36 -0.12 -2.13
N ALA A 51 16.40 0.57 -2.75
CA ALA A 51 16.10 1.96 -2.45
C ALA A 51 15.69 2.13 -0.97
N TRP A 52 14.78 1.28 -0.49
CA TRP A 52 14.32 1.26 0.90
C TRP A 52 15.47 0.99 1.88
N GLU A 53 16.28 -0.03 1.62
CA GLU A 53 17.47 -0.37 2.44
C GLU A 53 18.52 0.75 2.47
N ARG A 54 18.53 1.63 1.46
CA ARG A 54 19.39 2.82 1.38
C ARG A 54 18.78 4.07 2.03
N GLY A 55 17.59 3.98 2.61
CA GLY A 55 16.90 5.08 3.28
C GLY A 55 16.14 6.01 2.33
N ILE A 56 15.90 5.61 1.08
CA ILE A 56 15.02 6.35 0.17
C ILE A 56 13.57 6.15 0.63
N VAL A 57 12.83 7.25 0.77
CA VAL A 57 11.43 7.18 1.22
C VAL A 57 10.55 6.68 0.09
N LEU A 58 9.83 5.58 0.32
CA LEU A 58 8.86 5.01 -0.61
C LEU A 58 7.45 5.40 -0.17
N GLY A 59 6.74 6.13 -1.02
CA GLY A 59 5.37 6.53 -0.82
C GLY A 59 4.45 5.93 -1.88
N GLY A 60 3.18 5.75 -1.54
CA GLY A 60 2.19 5.24 -2.47
C GLY A 60 0.77 5.71 -2.14
N VAL A 61 -0.08 5.82 -3.15
CA VAL A 61 -1.52 6.08 -2.97
C VAL A 61 -2.34 4.97 -3.63
N SER A 62 -3.41 4.52 -2.96
CA SER A 62 -4.29 3.47 -3.49
C SER A 62 -3.52 2.19 -3.85
N ALA A 63 -3.52 1.75 -5.11
CA ALA A 63 -2.71 0.64 -5.61
C ALA A 63 -1.22 0.77 -5.26
N GLY A 64 -0.66 1.97 -5.35
CA GLY A 64 0.72 2.26 -4.97
C GLY A 64 0.99 2.09 -3.47
N ALA A 65 -0.02 2.22 -2.61
CA ALA A 65 0.14 1.90 -1.19
C ALA A 65 0.05 0.37 -0.96
N ILE A 66 -0.87 -0.31 -1.66
CA ILE A 66 -1.02 -1.78 -1.57
C ILE A 66 0.29 -2.48 -1.98
N CYS A 67 1.01 -1.97 -2.97
CA CYS A 67 2.17 -2.66 -3.53
C CYS A 67 3.31 -2.90 -2.52
N TRP A 68 3.43 -2.06 -1.48
CA TRP A 68 4.49 -2.18 -0.46
C TRP A 68 4.26 -3.33 0.52
N PHE A 69 3.00 -3.73 0.72
CA PHE A 69 2.63 -4.81 1.62
C PHE A 69 2.79 -6.18 0.97
N GLU A 70 2.70 -7.25 1.76
CA GLU A 70 2.63 -8.63 1.23
C GLU A 70 1.34 -8.85 0.45
N ALA A 71 0.23 -8.28 0.96
CA ALA A 71 -1.10 -8.50 0.44
C ALA A 71 -2.00 -7.24 0.53
N GLY A 72 -3.22 -7.35 -0.01
CA GLY A 72 -4.22 -6.30 0.13
C GLY A 72 -5.53 -6.61 -0.60
N THR A 73 -6.47 -5.67 -0.52
CA THR A 73 -7.73 -5.74 -1.28
C THR A 73 -7.57 -5.03 -2.63
N THR A 74 -8.00 -5.65 -3.73
CA THR A 74 -7.89 -5.02 -5.05
C THR A 74 -9.04 -5.35 -5.99
N ASP A 75 -9.35 -4.41 -6.86
CA ASP A 75 -10.23 -4.48 -8.03
C ASP A 75 -9.43 -4.52 -9.35
N SER A 76 -8.12 -4.80 -9.29
CA SER A 76 -7.23 -4.94 -10.45
C SER A 76 -7.74 -5.94 -11.51
N PHE A 77 -8.60 -6.89 -11.11
CA PHE A 77 -9.13 -7.97 -11.97
C PHE A 77 -10.60 -7.77 -12.35
N GLY A 78 -11.14 -6.56 -12.17
CA GLY A 78 -12.52 -6.21 -12.45
C GLY A 78 -13.23 -5.61 -11.23
N LYS A 79 -14.52 -5.30 -11.38
CA LYS A 79 -15.30 -4.51 -10.40
C LYS A 79 -15.43 -5.12 -9.01
N ASP A 80 -15.16 -6.41 -8.84
CA ASP A 80 -15.28 -7.08 -7.55
C ASP A 80 -13.92 -7.11 -6.85
N LEU A 81 -13.92 -6.69 -5.59
CA LEU A 81 -12.74 -6.72 -4.74
C LEU A 81 -12.33 -8.16 -4.44
N ARG A 82 -11.04 -8.43 -4.62
CA ARG A 82 -10.39 -9.74 -4.46
C ARG A 82 -9.11 -9.59 -3.63
N PRO A 83 -8.61 -10.69 -3.05
CA PRO A 83 -7.28 -10.67 -2.45
C PRO A 83 -6.21 -10.44 -3.53
N PHE A 84 -5.22 -9.64 -3.19
CA PHE A 84 -3.93 -9.58 -3.86
C PHE A 84 -2.88 -10.07 -2.88
N THR A 85 -2.05 -11.04 -3.27
CA THR A 85 -1.06 -11.70 -2.39
C THR A 85 0.34 -11.69 -3.00
N ALA A 86 0.54 -10.88 -4.03
CA ALA A 86 1.77 -10.82 -4.80
C ALA A 86 2.43 -9.44 -4.67
N GLY A 87 2.24 -8.74 -3.55
CA GLY A 87 2.89 -7.46 -3.29
C GLY A 87 4.41 -7.60 -3.18
N LEU A 88 5.10 -6.46 -3.00
CA LEU A 88 6.56 -6.43 -2.90
C LEU A 88 7.05 -6.93 -1.54
N GLY A 89 6.18 -6.96 -0.52
CA GLY A 89 6.51 -7.46 0.81
C GLY A 89 7.68 -6.72 1.45
N LEU A 90 7.66 -5.37 1.34
CA LEU A 90 8.54 -4.52 2.15
C LEU A 90 7.93 -4.35 3.54
N LEU A 91 6.60 -4.22 3.61
CA LEU A 91 5.82 -4.20 4.84
C LEU A 91 5.06 -5.53 5.02
N PRO A 92 5.00 -6.08 6.24
CA PRO A 92 4.26 -7.32 6.50
C PRO A 92 2.75 -7.08 6.50
N GLY A 93 1.98 -8.13 6.20
CA GLY A 93 0.53 -8.10 6.30
C GLY A 93 -0.16 -7.53 5.07
N SER A 94 -1.39 -7.05 5.28
CA SER A 94 -2.27 -6.58 4.21
C SER A 94 -2.55 -5.08 4.26
N TYR A 95 -2.90 -4.46 3.13
CA TYR A 95 -3.39 -3.09 3.08
C TYR A 95 -4.71 -2.91 2.32
N CYS A 96 -5.58 -2.03 2.83
CA CYS A 96 -6.85 -1.67 2.22
C CYS A 96 -7.03 -0.14 2.18
N PRO A 97 -6.93 0.52 1.01
CA PRO A 97 -7.23 1.95 0.86
C PRO A 97 -8.74 2.21 0.79
N HIS A 98 -9.12 3.49 0.73
CA HIS A 98 -10.48 3.97 0.44
C HIS A 98 -11.53 3.41 1.41
N TYR A 99 -11.16 3.28 2.69
CA TYR A 99 -11.90 2.48 3.65
C TYR A 99 -13.25 3.10 4.06
N ASP A 100 -13.39 4.42 3.95
CA ASP A 100 -14.61 5.18 4.18
C ASP A 100 -15.42 5.47 2.91
N SER A 101 -14.75 5.62 1.77
CA SER A 101 -15.38 6.07 0.51
C SER A 101 -15.87 4.94 -0.40
N GLU A 102 -15.29 3.75 -0.30
CA GLU A 102 -15.70 2.57 -1.06
C GLU A 102 -16.36 1.53 -0.15
N GLU A 103 -17.70 1.53 -0.09
CA GLU A 103 -18.51 0.71 0.85
C GLU A 103 -18.15 -0.79 0.89
N ARG A 104 -17.61 -1.35 -0.20
CA ARG A 104 -17.23 -2.77 -0.29
C ARG A 104 -15.86 -3.07 0.32
N ARG A 105 -14.98 -2.08 0.54
CA ARG A 105 -13.61 -2.26 1.06
C ARG A 105 -13.61 -2.87 2.46
N ARG A 106 -14.32 -2.24 3.39
CA ARG A 106 -14.44 -2.67 4.79
C ARG A 106 -14.96 -4.10 4.97
N PRO A 107 -16.15 -4.48 4.46
CA PRO A 107 -16.63 -5.86 4.59
C PRO A 107 -15.74 -6.87 3.84
N THR A 108 -15.13 -6.48 2.71
CA THR A 108 -14.22 -7.39 1.98
C THR A 108 -12.93 -7.64 2.74
N MET A 109 -12.32 -6.61 3.33
CA MET A 109 -11.14 -6.75 4.18
C MET A 109 -11.41 -7.68 5.36
N HIS A 110 -12.53 -7.46 6.07
CA HIS A 110 -12.93 -8.32 7.19
C HIS A 110 -13.14 -9.77 6.74
N ARG A 111 -13.82 -10.00 5.62
CA ARG A 111 -14.03 -11.35 5.10
C ARG A 111 -12.70 -12.04 4.76
N LEU A 112 -11.83 -11.38 3.99
CA LEU A 112 -10.57 -11.96 3.49
C LEU A 112 -9.56 -12.22 4.62
N VAL A 113 -9.54 -11.38 5.65
CA VAL A 113 -8.74 -11.63 6.85
C VAL A 113 -9.36 -12.77 7.67
N GLY A 114 -10.68 -12.78 7.87
CA GLY A 114 -11.37 -13.79 8.68
C GLY A 114 -11.24 -15.20 8.10
N ASP A 115 -11.43 -15.34 6.78
CA ASP A 115 -11.29 -16.60 6.06
C ASP A 115 -9.81 -17.02 5.81
N GLY A 116 -8.85 -16.13 6.09
CA GLY A 116 -7.42 -16.39 5.96
C GLY A 116 -6.88 -16.27 4.54
N SER A 117 -7.64 -15.72 3.59
CA SER A 117 -7.18 -15.45 2.21
C SER A 117 -6.03 -14.45 2.16
N ILE A 118 -5.97 -13.51 3.11
CA ILE A 118 -4.88 -12.55 3.30
C ILE A 118 -4.56 -12.43 4.80
N PRO A 119 -3.31 -12.10 5.18
CA PRO A 119 -2.95 -11.89 6.58
C PRO A 119 -3.65 -10.67 7.19
N PRO A 120 -3.71 -10.57 8.54
CA PRO A 120 -3.97 -9.32 9.24
C PRO A 120 -3.15 -8.15 8.68
N GLY A 121 -3.65 -6.93 8.87
CA GLY A 121 -2.95 -5.77 8.36
C GLY A 121 -3.63 -4.47 8.71
N TRP A 122 -3.68 -3.57 7.74
CA TRP A 122 -4.04 -2.18 7.91
C TRP A 122 -5.08 -1.74 6.89
N ALA A 123 -5.89 -0.76 7.27
CA ALA A 123 -6.77 -0.05 6.36
C ALA A 123 -6.70 1.44 6.64
N ALA A 124 -6.96 2.27 5.64
CA ALA A 124 -6.96 3.71 5.79
C ALA A 124 -8.10 4.35 5.01
N ASP A 125 -8.74 5.32 5.67
CA ASP A 125 -9.70 6.21 5.03
C ASP A 125 -9.02 7.09 3.96
N ASP A 126 -9.83 7.71 3.12
CA ASP A 126 -9.32 8.69 2.18
C ASP A 126 -8.62 9.86 2.90
N ARG A 127 -7.46 10.24 2.35
CA ARG A 127 -6.59 11.32 2.84
C ARG A 127 -5.93 11.03 4.20
N VAL A 128 -5.92 9.77 4.62
CA VAL A 128 -5.08 9.29 5.72
C VAL A 128 -3.81 8.67 5.16
N ALA A 129 -2.66 9.03 5.73
CA ALA A 129 -1.37 8.46 5.41
C ALA A 129 -0.77 7.77 6.64
N MET A 130 -0.20 6.59 6.42
CA MET A 130 0.51 5.84 7.43
C MET A 130 2.01 5.92 7.14
N HIS A 131 2.79 6.39 8.11
CA HIS A 131 4.23 6.49 8.02
C HIS A 131 4.88 5.34 8.78
N PHE A 132 5.61 4.51 8.06
CA PHE A 132 6.40 3.42 8.62
C PHE A 132 7.87 3.81 8.64
N VAL A 133 8.55 3.50 9.73
CA VAL A 133 10.02 3.52 9.81
C VAL A 133 10.46 2.08 9.93
N ASP A 134 11.27 1.64 8.97
CA ASP A 134 11.47 0.22 8.69
C ASP A 134 10.11 -0.46 8.44
N ASP A 135 9.72 -1.45 9.25
CA ASP A 135 8.43 -2.13 9.18
C ASP A 135 7.48 -1.79 10.35
N GLU A 136 7.87 -0.83 11.20
CA GLU A 136 7.07 -0.39 12.34
C GLU A 136 6.28 0.88 12.02
N LEU A 137 4.99 0.89 12.41
CA LEU A 137 4.15 2.07 12.26
C LEU A 137 4.62 3.16 13.21
N ALA A 138 5.19 4.23 12.66
CA ALA A 138 5.65 5.39 13.42
C ALA A 138 4.52 6.38 13.68
N GLU A 139 3.68 6.64 12.67
CA GLU A 139 2.62 7.64 12.78
C GLU A 139 1.49 7.45 11.76
N VAL A 140 0.28 7.89 12.11
CA VAL A 140 -0.82 8.11 11.17
C VAL A 140 -1.15 9.60 11.12
N VAL A 141 -1.18 10.16 9.92
CA VAL A 141 -1.50 11.58 9.69
C VAL A 141 -2.68 11.75 8.74
N THR A 142 -3.39 12.85 8.87
CA THR A 142 -4.49 13.23 7.98
C THR A 142 -4.51 14.74 7.80
N ASP A 143 -5.09 15.21 6.70
CA ASP A 143 -5.42 16.62 6.54
C ASP A 143 -6.92 16.90 6.77
N ARG A 144 -7.67 15.90 7.24
CA ARG A 144 -9.09 16.00 7.55
C ARG A 144 -9.32 16.23 9.05
N THR A 145 -10.32 17.05 9.38
CA THR A 145 -10.71 17.33 10.78
C THR A 145 -11.97 16.60 11.22
N ASP A 146 -12.53 15.75 10.35
CA ASP A 146 -13.78 15.00 10.57
C ASP A 146 -13.56 13.62 11.20
N GLY A 147 -12.33 13.32 11.64
CA GLY A 147 -12.00 12.08 12.34
C GLY A 147 -11.60 10.90 11.44
N ALA A 148 -11.31 11.13 10.15
CA ALA A 148 -10.73 10.12 9.28
C ALA A 148 -9.48 9.48 9.89
N SER A 149 -9.38 8.15 9.79
CA SER A 149 -8.40 7.36 10.55
C SER A 149 -7.82 6.20 9.74
N ALA A 150 -6.79 5.58 10.31
CA ALA A 150 -6.32 4.26 9.91
C ALA A 150 -6.77 3.22 10.94
N PHE A 151 -6.82 1.97 10.51
CA PHE A 151 -7.35 0.87 11.32
C PHE A 151 -6.39 -0.31 11.27
N ARG A 152 -6.11 -0.89 12.44
CA ARG A 152 -5.47 -2.21 12.54
C ARG A 152 -6.56 -3.28 12.42
N ILE A 153 -6.40 -4.20 11.48
CA ILE A 153 -7.29 -5.33 11.24
C ILE A 153 -6.62 -6.63 11.69
N ASP A 154 -7.11 -7.20 12.78
CA ASP A 154 -6.58 -8.41 13.39
C ASP A 154 -7.53 -9.59 13.29
N ARG A 155 -6.99 -10.79 13.53
CA ARG A 155 -7.72 -12.06 13.48
C ARG A 155 -7.30 -12.93 14.64
N ASP A 156 -8.25 -13.47 15.39
CA ASP A 156 -7.96 -14.48 16.40
C ASP A 156 -7.88 -15.90 15.79
N SER A 157 -7.59 -16.90 16.64
CA SER A 157 -7.50 -18.29 16.19
C SER A 157 -8.83 -18.88 15.68
N SER A 158 -9.97 -18.29 16.05
CA SER A 158 -11.30 -18.70 15.58
C SER A 158 -11.66 -18.11 14.22
N GLY A 159 -10.88 -17.15 13.72
CA GLY A 159 -11.19 -16.40 12.52
C GLY A 159 -12.06 -15.17 12.76
N THR A 160 -12.32 -14.81 14.03
CA THR A 160 -13.01 -13.58 14.36
C THR A 160 -12.09 -12.40 14.08
N VAL A 161 -12.59 -11.46 13.29
CA VAL A 161 -11.85 -10.25 12.92
C VAL A 161 -12.15 -9.14 13.90
N THR A 162 -11.11 -8.45 14.35
CA THR A 162 -11.20 -7.23 15.15
C THR A 162 -10.61 -6.06 14.40
N GLU A 163 -11.27 -4.92 14.51
CA GLU A 163 -10.79 -3.66 13.94
C GLU A 163 -10.54 -2.67 15.07
N THR A 164 -9.36 -2.09 15.10
CA THR A 164 -8.96 -1.09 16.10
C THR A 164 -8.55 0.21 15.39
N PRO A 165 -9.23 1.34 15.61
CA PRO A 165 -8.80 2.62 15.05
C PRO A 165 -7.45 3.05 15.66
N VAL A 166 -6.64 3.74 14.87
CA VAL A 166 -5.32 4.24 15.26
C VAL A 166 -5.40 5.74 15.49
N GLU A 167 -4.74 6.22 16.54
CA GLU A 167 -4.62 7.66 16.79
C GLU A 167 -4.03 8.36 15.57
N THR A 168 -4.74 9.39 15.09
CA THR A 168 -4.41 10.08 13.84
C THR A 168 -4.17 11.55 14.12
N ARG A 169 -2.98 12.05 13.75
CA ARG A 169 -2.64 13.47 13.91
C ARG A 169 -3.07 14.27 12.68
N VAL A 170 -3.82 15.36 12.93
CA VAL A 170 -4.14 16.32 11.87
C VAL A 170 -2.90 17.16 11.53
N LEU A 171 -2.55 17.22 10.25
CA LEU A 171 -1.50 18.10 9.75
C LEU A 171 -2.01 19.55 9.76
N ALA A 172 -1.30 20.43 10.47
CA ALA A 172 -1.56 21.86 10.40
C ALA A 172 -1.27 22.35 8.97
N SER A 173 -2.24 23.08 8.41
CA SER A 173 -2.14 23.68 7.07
C SER A 173 -1.25 24.92 7.08
#